data_AF-A0A2P2LQC0-F1
#
_entry.id   AF-A0A2P2LQC0-F1
#
_cell.length_a   1.000
_cell.length_b   1.000
_cell.length_c   1.000
_cell.angle_alpha   90.00
_cell.angle_beta   90.00
_cell.angle_gamma   90.00
#
_symmetry.space_group_name_H-M   'P 1'
#
loop_
_entity.id
_entity.type
_entity.pdbx_description
1 polymer ?
#
loop_
_entity_poly.entity_id
_entity_poly.type
_entity_poly.pdbx_seq_one_letter_code
_entity_poly.pdbx_strand_id
1 'polypeptide(L)'
;MEVGLTFLAFQGVGPNDQKVLVLAATNTPYALDQAIRRRFDKRIYIPLPDVKARQHMFKVHLGDTPHNLTESDFESLARRTEGFSGSDISVCVKDVLFEPVRKTQDAMYFVKTPNGMWVPCGPKQAGAIQITMQELAAQGLAAKILPPPITKTDFDKVLARQRPTVSKADLDVHERFTSEFGEEG
;
A
#
# COMPACT_ATOMS: atom_id res chain seq x y z
N MET A 1 6.88 3.24 -3.51
CA MET A 1 8.35 3.29 -3.57
C MET A 1 8.83 1.90 -3.86
N GLU A 2 9.47 1.73 -5.01
CA GLU A 2 10.19 0.51 -5.39
C GLU A 2 11.64 0.59 -4.87
N VAL A 3 12.38 -0.52 -4.98
CA VAL A 3 13.81 -0.54 -4.71
C VAL A 3 14.50 0.40 -5.67
N GLY A 4 15.37 1.25 -5.14
CA GLY A 4 16.04 2.27 -5.96
C GLY A 4 17.23 2.88 -5.27
N LEU A 5 17.99 3.67 -6.03
CA LEU A 5 19.04 4.52 -5.49
C LEU A 5 18.61 5.98 -5.57
N THR A 6 18.85 6.68 -4.46
CA THR A 6 18.74 8.12 -4.39
C THR A 6 20.15 8.72 -4.46
N PHE A 7 20.34 9.59 -5.44
CA PHE A 7 21.54 10.34 -5.70
C PHE A 7 21.40 11.75 -5.14
N LEU A 8 22.45 12.22 -4.47
CA LEU A 8 22.53 13.49 -3.77
C LEU A 8 23.74 14.26 -4.29
N ALA A 9 23.54 15.51 -4.70
CA ALA A 9 24.61 16.40 -5.14
C ALA A 9 24.40 17.80 -4.56
N PHE A 10 25.47 18.43 -4.09
CA PHE A 10 25.46 19.87 -3.81
C PHE A 10 25.98 20.61 -5.04
N GLN A 11 25.18 21.53 -5.59
CA GLN A 11 25.61 22.43 -6.65
C GLN A 11 25.59 23.86 -6.14
N GLY A 12 26.74 24.53 -6.23
CA GLY A 12 26.79 25.99 -6.15
C GLY A 12 26.48 26.56 -7.53
N VAL A 13 25.36 27.28 -7.68
CA VAL A 13 25.04 27.96 -8.93
C VAL A 13 24.46 29.34 -8.63
N GLY A 14 25.26 30.38 -8.85
CA GLY A 14 24.82 31.77 -8.81
C GLY A 14 25.92 32.71 -8.32
N PRO A 15 25.86 34.01 -8.70
CA PRO A 15 26.83 35.02 -8.26
C PRO A 15 26.80 35.33 -6.75
N ASN A 16 25.84 34.75 -5.99
CA ASN A 16 25.59 35.01 -4.58
C ASN A 16 25.84 33.80 -3.66
N ASP A 17 26.63 32.80 -4.07
CA ASP A 17 27.07 31.68 -3.22
C ASP A 17 25.92 30.85 -2.59
N GLN A 18 24.74 30.86 -3.23
CA GLN A 18 23.59 30.11 -2.74
C GLN A 18 23.80 28.61 -2.95
N LYS A 19 23.85 27.87 -1.85
CA LYS A 19 24.02 26.41 -1.86
C LYS A 19 22.69 25.75 -2.23
N VAL A 20 22.66 25.04 -3.37
CA VAL A 20 21.51 24.25 -3.81
C VAL A 20 21.80 22.77 -3.57
N LEU A 21 20.84 22.06 -2.97
CA LEU A 21 20.86 20.60 -2.85
C LEU A 21 20.02 19.99 -3.98
N VAL A 22 20.62 19.09 -4.74
CA VAL A 22 19.96 18.35 -5.83
C VAL A 22 19.74 16.91 -5.38
N LEU A 23 18.49 16.48 -5.45
CA LEU A 23 18.03 15.12 -5.20
C LEU A 23 17.58 14.49 -6.51
N ALA A 24 18.08 13.28 -6.82
CA ALA A 24 17.64 12.48 -7.95
C ALA A 24 17.37 11.04 -7.49
N ALA A 25 16.37 10.38 -8.08
CA ALA A 25 16.03 8.99 -7.76
C ALA A 25 15.98 8.16 -9.05
N THR A 26 16.50 6.94 -9.01
CA THR A 26 16.43 5.99 -10.15
C THR A 26 16.38 4.55 -9.66
N ASN A 27 15.63 3.72 -10.39
CA ASN A 27 15.58 2.27 -10.20
C ASN A 27 16.59 1.54 -11.10
N THR A 28 17.35 2.25 -11.94
CA THR A 28 18.34 1.68 -12.87
C THR A 28 19.70 2.39 -12.76
N PRO A 29 20.34 2.35 -11.57
CA PRO A 29 21.57 3.10 -11.29
C PRO A 29 22.77 2.70 -12.18
N TYR A 30 22.80 1.44 -12.63
CA TYR A 30 23.80 0.88 -13.53
C TYR A 30 23.71 1.42 -14.97
N ALA A 31 22.58 2.00 -15.35
CA ALA A 31 22.40 2.63 -16.66
C ALA A 31 22.96 4.07 -16.71
N LEU A 32 23.31 4.66 -15.55
CA LEU A 32 23.89 6.00 -15.51
C LEU A 32 25.34 5.97 -16.01
N ASP A 33 25.66 6.89 -16.91
CA ASP A 33 27.02 7.06 -17.39
C ASP A 33 27.98 7.46 -16.24
N GLN A 34 29.27 7.30 -16.48
CA GLN A 34 30.28 7.61 -15.46
C GLN A 34 30.35 9.11 -15.12
N ALA A 35 30.04 10.00 -16.08
CA ALA A 35 30.16 11.44 -15.90
C ALA A 35 29.09 11.98 -14.95
N ILE A 36 27.84 11.51 -15.08
CA ILE A 36 26.73 11.83 -14.20
C ILE A 36 26.96 11.20 -12.82
N ARG A 37 27.37 9.93 -12.76
CA ARG A 37 27.65 9.26 -11.47
C ARG A 37 28.68 10.03 -10.63
N ARG A 38 29.72 10.59 -11.26
CA ARG A 38 30.75 11.40 -10.59
C ARG A 38 30.26 12.78 -10.12
N ARG A 39 29.13 13.29 -10.63
CA ARG A 39 28.54 14.55 -10.17
C ARG A 39 27.65 14.40 -8.93
N PHE A 40 27.28 13.17 -8.61
CA PHE A 40 26.53 12.83 -7.40
C PHE A 40 27.47 12.17 -6.40
N ASP A 41 27.97 12.99 -5.49
CA ASP A 41 28.96 12.62 -4.48
C ASP A 41 28.38 11.64 -3.47
N LYS A 42 27.07 11.71 -3.20
CA LYS A 42 26.37 10.84 -2.24
C LYS A 42 25.38 9.95 -2.97
N ARG A 43 25.41 8.65 -2.64
CA ARG A 43 24.57 7.60 -3.25
C ARG A 43 23.99 6.73 -2.15
N ILE A 44 22.68 6.86 -1.93
CA ILE A 44 21.97 6.15 -0.87
C ILE A 44 21.14 5.05 -1.51
N TYR A 45 21.42 3.80 -1.11
CA TYR A 45 20.59 2.66 -1.47
C TYR A 45 19.33 2.63 -0.60
N ILE A 46 18.16 2.49 -1.25
CA ILE A 46 16.87 2.34 -0.58
C ILE A 46 16.42 0.88 -0.74
N PRO A 47 16.58 0.05 0.31
CA PRO A 47 16.18 -1.35 0.26
C PRO A 47 14.66 -1.52 0.32
N LEU A 48 14.19 -2.75 0.12
CA LEU A 48 12.81 -3.11 0.44
C LEU A 48 12.49 -2.88 1.92
N PRO A 49 11.24 -2.54 2.27
CA PRO A 49 10.84 -2.33 3.65
C PRO A 49 10.96 -3.61 4.47
N ASP A 50 11.48 -3.50 5.70
CA ASP A 50 11.50 -4.59 6.67
C ASP A 50 10.10 -4.91 7.24
N VAL A 51 9.99 -5.93 8.09
CA VAL A 51 8.70 -6.34 8.67
C VAL A 51 8.00 -5.19 9.41
N LYS A 52 8.73 -4.39 10.21
CA LYS A 52 8.13 -3.29 10.97
C LYS A 52 7.68 -2.15 10.07
N ALA A 53 8.47 -1.83 9.06
CA ALA A 53 8.13 -0.86 8.03
C ALA A 53 6.88 -1.31 7.27
N ARG A 54 6.80 -2.58 6.83
CA ARG A 54 5.60 -3.10 6.15
C ARG A 54 4.35 -3.05 7.03
N GLN A 55 4.47 -3.42 8.30
CA GLN A 55 3.38 -3.30 9.29
C GLN A 55 2.88 -1.87 9.41
N HIS A 56 3.81 -0.91 9.53
CA HIS A 56 3.47 0.51 9.57
C HIS A 56 2.82 0.99 8.26
N MET A 57 3.33 0.57 7.11
CA MET A 57 2.77 0.92 5.80
C MET A 57 1.34 0.42 5.64
N PHE A 58 1.01 -0.80 6.08
CA PHE A 58 -0.37 -1.29 6.07
C PHE A 58 -1.31 -0.39 6.88
N LYS A 59 -0.89 0.04 8.07
CA LYS A 59 -1.68 0.94 8.92
C LYS A 59 -1.86 2.32 8.26
N VAL A 60 -0.77 2.90 7.75
CA VAL A 60 -0.80 4.21 7.09
C VAL A 60 -1.70 4.20 5.86
N HIS A 61 -1.61 3.16 5.03
CA HIS A 61 -2.43 3.05 3.83
C HIS A 61 -3.89 2.73 4.12
N LEU A 62 -4.20 2.05 5.23
CA LEU A 62 -5.58 1.79 5.65
C LEU A 62 -6.23 3.06 6.22
N GLY A 63 -5.44 3.91 6.87
CA GLY A 63 -5.86 5.19 7.43
C GLY A 63 -7.00 5.04 8.43
N ASP A 64 -7.98 5.93 8.36
CA ASP A 64 -9.16 5.94 9.23
C ASP A 64 -10.30 5.03 8.73
N THR A 65 -10.04 4.17 7.73
CA THR A 65 -11.08 3.30 7.16
C THR A 65 -11.56 2.30 8.22
N PRO A 66 -12.88 2.17 8.47
CA PRO A 66 -13.39 1.24 9.47
C PRO A 66 -12.91 -0.19 9.23
N HIS A 67 -12.25 -0.78 10.24
CA HIS A 67 -11.71 -2.13 10.18
C HIS A 67 -11.77 -2.84 11.53
N ASN A 68 -11.82 -4.17 11.50
CA ASN A 68 -11.79 -5.02 12.71
C ASN A 68 -10.43 -5.72 12.89
N LEU A 69 -9.35 -5.19 12.29
CA LEU A 69 -8.00 -5.73 12.40
C LEU A 69 -7.36 -5.41 13.75
N THR A 70 -6.68 -6.40 14.32
CA THR A 70 -5.86 -6.26 15.53
C THR A 70 -4.41 -5.95 15.20
N GLU A 71 -3.61 -5.57 16.20
CA GLU A 71 -2.17 -5.39 16.05
C GLU A 71 -1.47 -6.66 15.53
N SER A 72 -1.89 -7.82 16.03
CA SER A 72 -1.38 -9.12 15.60
C SER A 72 -1.73 -9.42 14.13
N ASP A 73 -2.86 -8.93 13.64
CA ASP A 73 -3.21 -9.08 12.22
C ASP A 73 -2.27 -8.27 11.33
N PHE A 74 -1.94 -7.03 11.71
CA PHE A 74 -0.96 -6.23 10.96
C PHE A 74 0.43 -6.86 10.97
N GLU A 75 0.87 -7.43 12.10
CA GLU A 75 2.13 -8.17 12.16
C GLU A 75 2.10 -9.40 11.24
N SER A 76 1.00 -10.15 11.24
CA SER A 76 0.81 -11.31 10.37
C SER A 76 0.83 -10.92 8.88
N LEU A 77 0.18 -9.82 8.51
CA LEU A 77 0.21 -9.28 7.15
C LEU A 77 1.64 -8.92 6.73
N ALA A 78 2.37 -8.20 7.60
CA ALA A 78 3.74 -7.79 7.32
C ALA A 78 4.71 -8.98 7.13
N ARG A 79 4.53 -10.06 7.89
CA ARG A 79 5.33 -11.30 7.73
C ARG A 79 5.01 -12.02 6.43
N ARG A 80 3.75 -12.02 6.00
CA ARG A 80 3.30 -12.69 4.75
C ARG A 80 3.65 -11.93 3.48
N THR A 81 3.97 -10.65 3.58
CA THR A 81 4.37 -9.80 2.44
C THR A 81 5.87 -9.56 2.37
N GLU A 82 6.66 -10.55 2.74
CA GLU A 82 8.10 -10.52 2.47
C GLU A 82 8.37 -10.33 0.96
N GLY A 83 9.31 -9.45 0.64
CA GLY A 83 9.63 -9.07 -0.74
C GLY A 83 8.73 -7.98 -1.33
N PHE A 84 7.64 -7.59 -0.67
CA PHE A 84 6.76 -6.53 -1.19
C PHE A 84 7.44 -5.16 -1.10
N SER A 85 7.36 -4.42 -2.19
CA SER A 85 7.72 -3.00 -2.20
C SER A 85 6.64 -2.16 -1.51
N GLY A 86 6.95 -0.89 -1.25
CA GLY A 86 5.93 0.04 -0.77
C GLY A 86 4.79 0.24 -1.77
N SER A 87 5.09 0.13 -3.06
CA SER A 87 4.09 0.19 -4.12
C SER A 87 3.15 -1.03 -4.06
N ASP A 88 3.70 -2.23 -3.85
CA ASP A 88 2.90 -3.47 -3.72
C ASP A 88 1.93 -3.40 -2.55
N ILE A 89 2.39 -2.93 -1.39
CA ILE A 89 1.53 -2.77 -0.19
C ILE A 89 0.43 -1.74 -0.46
N SER A 90 0.75 -0.60 -1.08
CA SER A 90 -0.24 0.40 -1.45
C SER A 90 -1.30 -0.19 -2.39
N VAL A 91 -0.89 -0.96 -3.41
CA VAL A 91 -1.82 -1.61 -4.34
C VAL A 91 -2.68 -2.67 -3.63
N CYS A 92 -2.08 -3.48 -2.76
CA CYS A 92 -2.79 -4.43 -1.90
C CYS A 92 -3.89 -3.75 -1.10
N VAL A 93 -3.55 -2.69 -0.34
CA VAL A 93 -4.53 -2.01 0.51
C VAL A 93 -5.62 -1.35 -0.33
N LYS A 94 -5.26 -0.70 -1.46
CA LYS A 94 -6.26 -0.12 -2.37
C LYS A 94 -7.27 -1.15 -2.86
N ASP A 95 -6.84 -2.35 -3.21
CA ASP A 95 -7.76 -3.42 -3.64
C ASP A 95 -8.65 -3.90 -2.48
N VAL A 96 -8.10 -4.00 -1.26
CA VAL A 96 -8.86 -4.35 -0.05
C VAL A 96 -9.91 -3.29 0.30
N LEU A 97 -9.63 -2.00 0.08
CA LEU A 97 -10.60 -0.91 0.32
C LEU A 97 -11.88 -1.06 -0.53
N PHE A 98 -11.83 -1.79 -1.65
CA PHE A 98 -13.00 -2.09 -2.47
C PHE A 98 -13.78 -3.34 -2.02
N GLU A 99 -13.24 -4.20 -1.13
CA GLU A 99 -13.93 -5.40 -0.67
C GLU A 99 -15.25 -5.10 0.06
N PRO A 100 -15.36 -4.12 0.97
CA PRO A 100 -16.63 -3.71 1.55
C PRO A 100 -17.69 -3.30 0.52
N VAL A 101 -17.26 -2.61 -0.55
CA VAL A 101 -18.15 -2.17 -1.63
C VAL A 101 -18.66 -3.38 -2.40
N ARG A 102 -17.76 -4.30 -2.82
CA ARG A 102 -18.12 -5.56 -3.49
C ARG A 102 -19.11 -6.37 -2.65
N LYS A 103 -18.82 -6.56 -1.36
CA LYS A 103 -19.73 -7.25 -0.41
C LYS A 103 -21.10 -6.59 -0.31
N THR A 104 -21.16 -5.27 -0.34
CA THR A 104 -22.43 -4.53 -0.25
C THR A 104 -23.23 -4.65 -1.55
N GLN A 105 -22.55 -4.65 -2.70
CA GLN A 105 -23.18 -4.83 -4.00
C GLN A 105 -23.72 -6.26 -4.19
N ASP A 106 -22.98 -7.27 -3.75
CA ASP A 106 -23.34 -8.69 -3.88
C ASP A 106 -24.30 -9.17 -2.76
N ALA A 107 -24.58 -8.33 -1.75
CA ALA A 107 -25.43 -8.70 -0.64
C ALA A 107 -26.91 -8.85 -1.05
N MET A 108 -27.50 -9.97 -0.64
CA MET A 108 -28.93 -10.27 -0.84
C MET A 108 -29.77 -10.01 0.42
N TYR A 109 -29.13 -9.74 1.55
CA TYR A 109 -29.78 -9.52 2.84
C TYR A 109 -29.17 -8.31 3.54
N PHE A 110 -30.02 -7.45 4.09
CA PHE A 110 -29.62 -6.30 4.89
C PHE A 110 -30.39 -6.30 6.21
N VAL A 111 -29.73 -5.79 7.24
CA VAL A 111 -30.34 -5.53 8.54
C VAL A 111 -30.41 -4.02 8.77
N LYS A 112 -31.53 -3.57 9.32
CA LYS A 112 -31.71 -2.17 9.72
C LYS A 112 -31.20 -1.98 11.15
N THR A 113 -30.18 -1.16 11.30
CA THR A 113 -29.65 -0.77 12.62
C THR A 113 -30.63 0.15 13.35
N PRO A 114 -30.56 0.25 14.70
CA PRO A 114 -31.39 1.18 15.48
C PRO A 114 -31.27 2.64 15.01
N ASN A 115 -30.12 3.01 14.44
CA ASN A 115 -29.83 4.34 13.93
C ASN A 115 -30.44 4.59 12.53
N GLY A 116 -31.19 3.64 11.98
CA GLY A 116 -31.85 3.75 10.68
C GLY A 116 -30.94 3.50 9.48
N MET A 117 -29.70 3.05 9.70
CA MET A 117 -28.76 2.65 8.64
C MET A 117 -28.94 1.18 8.27
N TRP A 118 -28.68 0.84 7.01
CA TRP A 118 -28.73 -0.52 6.47
C TRP A 118 -27.33 -1.08 6.31
N VAL A 119 -27.10 -2.27 6.86
CA VAL A 119 -25.81 -2.97 6.79
C VAL A 119 -26.02 -4.33 6.14
N PRO A 120 -25.18 -4.76 5.18
CA PRO A 120 -25.28 -6.09 4.59
C PRO A 120 -25.03 -7.17 5.66
N CYS A 121 -25.83 -8.23 5.62
CA CYS A 121 -25.80 -9.30 6.61
C CYS A 121 -26.02 -10.68 5.99
N GLY A 122 -25.81 -11.75 6.78
CA GLY A 122 -26.12 -13.11 6.36
C GLY A 122 -27.59 -13.49 6.57
N PRO A 123 -28.11 -14.53 5.89
CA PRO A 123 -29.51 -14.95 5.99
C PRO A 123 -29.94 -15.44 7.37
N LYS A 124 -28.98 -15.82 8.23
CA LYS A 124 -29.23 -16.37 9.57
C LYS A 124 -29.27 -15.30 10.67
N GLN A 125 -29.05 -14.03 10.34
CA GLN A 125 -29.00 -12.97 11.33
C GLN A 125 -30.42 -12.53 11.72
N ALA A 126 -30.67 -12.34 13.01
CA ALA A 126 -31.97 -11.85 13.49
C ALA A 126 -32.26 -10.45 12.91
N GLY A 127 -33.42 -10.29 12.27
CA GLY A 127 -33.80 -9.05 11.59
C GLY A 127 -33.21 -8.88 10.19
N ALA A 128 -32.62 -9.94 9.60
CA ALA A 128 -32.21 -9.93 8.20
C ALA A 128 -33.44 -9.83 7.28
N ILE A 129 -33.44 -8.82 6.42
CA ILE A 129 -34.46 -8.60 5.40
C ILE A 129 -33.83 -8.92 4.06
N GLN A 130 -34.49 -9.77 3.28
CA GLN A 130 -34.06 -10.08 1.91
C GLN A 130 -34.38 -8.88 1.02
N ILE A 131 -33.36 -8.08 0.71
CA ILE A 131 -33.43 -6.90 -0.14
C ILE A 131 -32.04 -6.66 -0.72
N THR A 132 -31.98 -6.12 -1.93
CA THR A 132 -30.71 -5.80 -2.60
C THR A 132 -30.35 -4.32 -2.44
N MET A 133 -29.08 -3.99 -2.67
CA MET A 133 -28.62 -2.59 -2.69
C MET A 133 -29.40 -1.75 -3.72
N GLN A 134 -29.74 -2.31 -4.88
CA GLN A 134 -30.46 -1.62 -5.95
C GLN A 134 -31.90 -1.29 -5.56
N GLU A 135 -32.59 -2.22 -4.89
CA GLU A 135 -33.95 -1.98 -4.39
C GLU A 135 -33.95 -0.93 -3.27
N LEU A 136 -32.99 -0.99 -2.35
CA LEU A 136 -32.80 0.07 -1.34
C LEU A 136 -32.52 1.43 -2.00
N ALA A 137 -31.72 1.46 -3.05
CA ALA A 137 -31.43 2.68 -3.80
C ALA A 137 -32.67 3.23 -4.53
N ALA A 138 -33.48 2.36 -5.14
CA ALA A 138 -34.74 2.74 -5.80
C ALA A 138 -35.76 3.35 -4.82
N GLN A 139 -35.70 2.96 -3.55
CA GLN A 139 -36.50 3.55 -2.46
C GLN A 139 -35.91 4.86 -1.90
N GLY A 140 -34.84 5.39 -2.49
CA GLY A 140 -34.16 6.60 -2.02
C GLY A 140 -33.33 6.39 -0.75
N LEU A 141 -33.03 5.13 -0.37
CA LEU A 141 -32.29 4.79 0.84
C LEU A 141 -30.79 4.55 0.61
N ALA A 142 -30.27 4.84 -0.59
CA ALA A 142 -28.87 4.64 -0.95
C ALA A 142 -27.90 5.30 0.05
N ALA A 143 -28.19 6.52 0.49
CA ALA A 143 -27.37 7.26 1.45
C ALA A 143 -27.36 6.66 2.88
N LYS A 144 -28.30 5.74 3.17
CA LYS A 144 -28.40 5.06 4.47
C LYS A 144 -27.72 3.70 4.48
N ILE A 145 -27.07 3.30 3.39
CA ILE A 145 -26.34 2.04 3.32
C ILE A 145 -24.94 2.25 3.88
N LEU A 146 -24.57 1.44 4.87
CA LEU A 146 -23.25 1.44 5.47
C LEU A 146 -22.51 0.14 5.09
N PRO A 147 -21.39 0.23 4.37
CA PRO A 147 -20.55 -0.93 4.07
C PRO A 147 -20.01 -1.59 5.35
N PRO A 148 -19.77 -2.91 5.33
CA PRO A 148 -19.19 -3.59 6.47
C PRO A 148 -17.73 -3.16 6.67
N PRO A 149 -17.21 -3.19 7.91
CA PRO A 149 -15.81 -2.88 8.14
C PRO A 149 -14.88 -3.91 7.46
N ILE A 150 -13.66 -3.48 7.14
CA ILE A 150 -12.63 -4.35 6.57
C ILE A 150 -12.20 -5.40 7.60
N THR A 151 -12.00 -6.62 7.12
CA THR A 151 -11.62 -7.77 7.94
C THR A 151 -10.35 -8.43 7.41
N LYS A 152 -9.73 -9.28 8.23
CA LYS A 152 -8.53 -10.06 7.84
C LYS A 152 -8.77 -10.91 6.58
N THR A 153 -9.98 -11.46 6.43
CA THR A 153 -10.33 -12.31 5.29
C THR A 153 -10.33 -11.55 3.96
N ASP A 154 -10.53 -10.23 4.00
CA ASP A 154 -10.44 -9.36 2.82
C ASP A 154 -8.99 -9.26 2.33
N PHE A 155 -8.07 -9.10 3.28
CA PHE A 155 -6.64 -9.18 2.98
C PHE A 155 -6.24 -10.57 2.48
N ASP A 156 -6.76 -11.65 3.07
CA ASP A 156 -6.43 -13.02 2.63
C ASP A 156 -6.82 -13.26 1.17
N LYS A 157 -8.01 -12.79 0.76
CA LYS A 157 -8.47 -12.87 -0.62
C LYS A 157 -7.58 -12.09 -1.59
N VAL A 158 -7.23 -10.86 -1.25
CA VAL A 158 -6.41 -10.00 -2.10
C VAL A 158 -4.98 -10.54 -2.19
N LEU A 159 -4.39 -10.95 -1.07
CA LEU A 159 -3.03 -11.49 -1.03
C LEU A 159 -2.90 -12.83 -1.79
N ALA A 160 -3.96 -13.64 -1.87
CA ALA A 160 -3.94 -14.89 -2.63
C ALA A 160 -3.59 -14.68 -4.13
N ARG A 161 -4.00 -13.54 -4.70
CA ARG A 161 -3.80 -13.20 -6.11
C ARG A 161 -2.62 -12.27 -6.38
N GLN A 162 -1.99 -11.70 -5.34
CA GLN A 162 -0.87 -10.77 -5.51
C GLN A 162 0.48 -11.47 -5.44
N ARG A 163 1.47 -10.86 -6.11
CA ARG A 163 2.86 -11.28 -6.14
C ARG A 163 3.76 -10.04 -5.98
N PRO A 164 4.95 -10.17 -5.36
CA PRO A 164 5.92 -9.08 -5.32
C PRO A 164 6.29 -8.62 -6.72
N THR A 165 6.44 -7.31 -6.93
CA THR A 165 6.88 -6.76 -8.21
C THR A 165 8.39 -6.80 -8.38
N VAL A 166 9.13 -6.81 -7.28
CA VAL A 166 10.60 -6.84 -7.28
C VAL A 166 11.09 -8.28 -7.15
N SER A 167 11.91 -8.72 -8.10
CA SER A 167 12.49 -10.07 -8.07
C SER A 167 13.80 -10.09 -7.27
N LYS A 168 14.21 -11.29 -6.85
CA LYS A 168 15.51 -11.48 -6.20
C LYS A 168 16.69 -11.09 -7.11
N ALA A 169 16.56 -11.35 -8.42
CA ALA A 169 17.59 -10.97 -9.38
C ALA A 169 17.78 -9.45 -9.46
N ASP A 170 16.69 -8.67 -9.35
CA ASP A 170 16.77 -7.21 -9.31
C ASP A 170 17.52 -6.75 -8.06
N LEU A 171 17.20 -7.34 -6.90
CA LEU A 171 17.88 -7.04 -5.63
C LEU A 171 19.38 -7.33 -5.71
N ASP A 172 19.77 -8.48 -6.26
CA ASP A 172 21.18 -8.87 -6.38
C ASP A 172 21.98 -7.87 -7.26
N VAL A 173 21.34 -7.31 -8.30
CA VAL A 173 21.95 -6.27 -9.15
C VAL A 173 22.12 -4.98 -8.37
N HIS A 174 21.13 -4.57 -7.59
CA HIS A 174 21.19 -3.37 -6.76
C HIS A 174 22.25 -3.49 -5.65
N GLU A 175 22.32 -4.64 -4.98
CA GLU A 175 23.30 -4.93 -3.93
C GLU A 175 24.72 -4.92 -4.50
N ARG A 176 24.94 -5.56 -5.65
CA ARG A 176 26.25 -5.54 -6.33
C ARG A 176 26.68 -4.12 -6.71
N PHE A 177 25.78 -3.35 -7.33
CA PHE A 177 26.07 -1.96 -7.68
C PHE A 177 26.38 -1.12 -6.44
N THR A 178 25.65 -1.31 -5.35
CA THR A 178 25.86 -0.60 -4.08
C THR A 178 27.18 -0.99 -3.44
N SER A 179 27.59 -2.26 -3.48
CA SER A 179 28.90 -2.70 -2.98
C SER A 179 30.07 -2.13 -3.80
N GLU A 180 29.88 -1.91 -5.11
CA GLU A 180 30.95 -1.40 -5.98
C GLU A 180 31.04 0.15 -5.99
N PHE A 181 29.90 0.84 -5.88
CA PHE A 181 29.82 2.28 -6.10
C PHE A 181 29.07 3.06 -5.01
N GLY A 182 28.47 2.39 -4.04
CA GLY A 182 27.75 3.04 -2.94
C GLY A 182 28.71 3.64 -1.91
N GLU A 183 28.19 4.57 -1.12
CA GLU A 183 28.79 4.93 0.16
C GLU A 183 27.84 4.45 1.26
N GLU A 184 28.37 3.91 2.36
CA GLU A 184 27.56 3.74 3.57
C GLU A 184 27.13 5.14 4.04
N GLY A 185 25.83 5.32 4.22
CA GLY A 185 25.24 6.56 4.72
C GLY A 185 25.59 6.83 6.17
#